data_AF-A0A1V4RRL6-F1
#
_entry.id   AF-A0A1V4RRL6-F1
#
_cell.length_a   1.000
_cell.length_b   1.000
_cell.length_c   1.000
_cell.angle_alpha   90.00
_cell.angle_beta   90.00
_cell.angle_gamma   90.00
#
_symmetry.space_group_name_H-M   'P 1'
#
loop_
_entity.id
_entity.type
_entity.pdbx_description
1 polymer ?
#
loop_
_entity_poly.entity_id
_entity_poly.type
_entity_poly.pdbx_seq_one_letter_code
_entity_poly.pdbx_strand_id
1 'polypeptide(L)'
;MISAFAELKESREHLISLFSTGAISEHFQENYTDIMDQYFRRSLQLSKTGQQLFKEKIPCVFMAVGGYGRMELCIHSDIDILILFGSKMPVRAKNLSDEIFLPLWDMGLDLGYGIHVP
;
A
#
# COMPACT_ATOMS: atom_id res chain seq x y z
N MET A 1 4.34 -12.48 15.24
CA MET A 1 4.56 -11.94 13.88
C MET A 1 4.00 -10.53 13.90
N ILE A 2 4.80 -9.52 13.60
CA ILE A 2 4.37 -8.12 13.57
C ILE A 2 3.43 -7.94 12.37
N SER A 3 2.40 -7.11 12.47
CA SER A 3 1.49 -6.84 11.35
C SER A 3 2.12 -5.84 10.37
N ALA A 4 1.78 -5.93 9.09
CA ALA A 4 2.23 -4.97 8.07
C ALA A 4 1.89 -3.51 8.45
N PHE A 5 0.74 -3.31 9.10
CA PHE A 5 0.34 -2.01 9.65
C PHE A 5 1.32 -1.47 10.69
N ALA A 6 1.76 -2.31 11.64
CA ALA A 6 2.70 -1.89 12.67
C ALA A 6 4.08 -1.57 12.08
N GLU A 7 4.55 -2.37 11.11
CA GLU A 7 5.80 -2.12 10.36
C GLU A 7 5.74 -0.79 9.60
N LEU A 8 4.62 -0.52 8.91
CA LEU A 8 4.40 0.75 8.22
C LEU A 8 4.40 1.93 9.18
N LYS A 9 3.64 1.82 10.28
CA LYS A 9 3.54 2.88 11.27
C LYS A 9 4.90 3.25 11.85
N GLU A 10 5.67 2.27 12.29
CA GLU A 10 7.01 2.47 12.85
C GLU A 10 7.96 3.09 11.82
N SER A 11 8.02 2.54 10.61
CA SER A 11 8.91 3.02 9.55
C SER A 11 8.57 4.45 9.13
N ARG A 12 7.28 4.77 8.99
CA ARG A 12 6.81 6.11 8.63
C ARG A 12 7.08 7.13 9.74
N GLU A 13 6.80 6.80 11.00
CA GLU A 13 7.11 7.66 12.15
C GLU A 13 8.61 7.95 12.24
N HIS A 14 9.44 6.93 12.00
CA HIS A 14 10.88 7.08 11.97
C HIS A 14 11.35 8.01 10.84
N LEU A 15 10.87 7.80 9.61
CA LEU A 15 11.23 8.64 8.46
C LEU A 15 10.82 10.11 8.68
N ILE A 16 9.61 10.35 9.20
CA ILE A 16 9.12 11.71 9.49
C ILE A 16 9.95 12.38 10.59
N SER A 17 10.38 11.63 11.60
CA SER A 17 11.26 12.15 12.66
C SER A 17 12.62 12.58 12.11
N LEU A 18 13.23 11.75 11.25
CA LEU A 18 14.49 12.10 10.57
C LEU A 18 14.34 13.35 9.69
N PHE A 19 13.22 13.46 8.97
CA PHE A 19 12.95 14.62 8.11
C PHE A 19 12.76 15.89 8.95
N SER A 20 12.02 15.81 10.05
CA SER A 20 11.74 16.94 10.94
C SER A 20 12.99 17.46 11.66
N THR A 21 13.98 16.60 11.88
CA THR A 21 15.28 16.96 12.48
C THR A 21 16.30 17.45 11.45
N GLY A 22 15.96 17.42 10.15
CA GLY A 22 16.86 17.74 9.05
C GLY A 22 17.96 16.70 8.82
N ALA A 23 17.88 15.54 9.49
CA ALA A 23 18.82 14.43 9.31
C ALA A 23 18.66 13.74 7.95
N ILE A 24 17.50 13.90 7.32
CA ILE A 24 17.25 13.51 5.93
C ILE A 24 16.46 14.60 5.23
N SER A 25 16.83 14.90 3.99
CA SER A 25 16.13 15.86 3.13
C SER A 25 16.14 15.36 1.68
N GLU A 26 17.27 14.80 1.26
CA GLU A 26 17.41 14.06 0.01
C GLU A 26 16.74 12.68 0.13
N HIS A 27 16.16 12.19 -0.97
CA HIS A 27 15.53 10.87 -1.07
C HIS A 27 14.33 10.63 -0.13
N PHE A 28 13.76 11.65 0.50
CA PHE A 28 12.59 11.47 1.37
C PHE A 28 11.43 10.80 0.61
N GLN A 29 11.12 11.26 -0.59
CA GLN A 29 10.00 10.76 -1.38
C GLN A 29 10.22 9.31 -1.83
N GLU A 30 11.44 8.96 -2.21
CA GLU A 30 11.84 7.60 -2.59
C GLU A 30 11.72 6.66 -1.38
N ASN A 31 12.27 7.03 -0.23
CA ASN A 31 12.18 6.25 1.00
C ASN A 31 10.72 6.08 1.47
N TYR A 32 9.92 7.15 1.35
CA TYR A 32 8.52 7.05 1.74
C TYR A 32 7.75 6.13 0.80
N THR A 33 8.03 6.20 -0.50
CA THR A 33 7.51 5.30 -1.53
C THR A 33 7.88 3.84 -1.23
N ASP A 34 9.13 3.57 -0.88
CA ASP A 34 9.60 2.22 -0.52
C ASP A 34 8.91 1.66 0.73
N ILE A 35 8.68 2.49 1.74
CA ILE A 35 7.94 2.11 2.95
C ILE A 35 6.49 1.74 2.61
N MET A 36 5.81 2.52 1.77
CA MET A 36 4.45 2.21 1.32
C MET A 36 4.41 0.93 0.48
N ASP A 37 5.37 0.77 -0.43
CA ASP A 37 5.53 -0.43 -1.24
C ASP A 37 5.71 -1.70 -0.39
N GLN A 38 6.54 -1.61 0.66
CA GLN A 38 6.70 -2.70 1.62
C GLN A 38 5.39 -3.04 2.32
N TYR A 39 4.61 -2.03 2.72
CA TYR A 39 3.29 -2.24 3.29
C TYR A 39 2.39 -3.07 2.37
N PHE A 40 2.23 -2.67 1.09
CA PHE A 40 1.34 -3.39 0.18
C PHE A 40 1.81 -4.82 -0.08
N ARG A 41 3.12 -5.05 -0.25
CA ARG A 41 3.69 -6.39 -0.40
C ARG A 41 3.42 -7.26 0.83
N ARG A 42 3.68 -6.72 2.03
CA ARG A 42 3.49 -7.44 3.29
C ARG A 42 2.02 -7.73 3.55
N SER A 43 1.16 -6.74 3.36
CA SER A 43 -0.28 -6.87 3.54
C SER A 43 -0.87 -7.92 2.60
N LEU A 44 -0.46 -7.95 1.32
CA LEU A 44 -0.89 -8.99 0.37
C LEU A 44 -0.42 -10.39 0.78
N GLN A 45 0.80 -10.54 1.27
CA GLN A 45 1.36 -11.82 1.72
C GLN A 45 0.66 -12.35 2.99
N LEU A 46 0.28 -11.47 3.90
CA LEU A 46 -0.41 -11.80 5.15
C LEU A 46 -1.93 -11.93 4.99
N SER A 47 -2.51 -11.32 3.95
CA SER A 47 -3.94 -11.35 3.65
C SER A 47 -4.44 -12.77 3.43
N LYS A 48 -5.52 -13.13 4.15
CA LYS A 48 -6.20 -14.42 3.95
C LYS A 48 -6.80 -14.47 2.55
N THR A 49 -7.41 -13.37 2.11
CA THR A 49 -7.97 -13.26 0.76
C THR A 49 -6.88 -13.34 -0.31
N GLY A 50 -5.75 -12.64 -0.13
CA GLY A 50 -4.60 -12.69 -1.04
C GLY A 50 -4.04 -14.11 -1.20
N GLN A 51 -3.86 -14.83 -0.10
CA GLN A 51 -3.43 -16.23 -0.12
C GLN A 51 -4.42 -17.16 -0.84
N GLN A 52 -5.73 -16.92 -0.70
CA GLN A 52 -6.74 -17.68 -1.42
C GLN A 52 -6.69 -17.41 -2.92
N LEU A 53 -6.61 -16.14 -3.33
CA LEU A 53 -6.46 -15.76 -4.74
C LEU A 53 -5.23 -16.40 -5.38
N PHE A 54 -4.10 -16.41 -4.65
CA PHE A 54 -2.88 -17.08 -5.10
C PHE A 54 -3.07 -18.60 -5.27
N LYS A 55 -3.70 -19.27 -4.30
CA LYS A 55 -4.01 -20.72 -4.38
C LYS A 55 -4.94 -21.04 -5.55
N GLU A 56 -5.93 -20.19 -5.79
CA GLU A 56 -6.89 -20.29 -6.90
C GLU A 56 -6.28 -19.85 -8.26
N LYS A 57 -5.00 -19.42 -8.27
CA LYS A 57 -4.29 -18.91 -9.46
C LYS A 57 -5.01 -17.75 -10.15
N ILE A 58 -5.70 -16.92 -9.37
CA ILE A 58 -6.35 -15.72 -9.86
C ILE A 58 -5.29 -14.62 -9.95
N PRO A 59 -4.99 -14.08 -11.15
CA PRO A 59 -4.05 -12.98 -11.30
C PRO A 59 -4.56 -11.73 -10.57
N CYS A 60 -3.68 -11.12 -9.79
CA CYS A 60 -3.93 -9.88 -9.05
C CYS A 60 -2.66 -9.03 -9.07
N VAL A 61 -2.79 -7.75 -9.40
CA VAL A 61 -1.70 -6.77 -9.45
C VAL A 61 -2.11 -5.54 -8.68
N PHE A 62 -1.18 -5.02 -7.86
CA PHE A 62 -1.28 -3.72 -7.23
C PHE A 62 -0.39 -2.76 -8.01
N MET A 63 -0.96 -1.66 -8.47
CA MET A 63 -0.27 -0.65 -9.26
C MET A 63 -0.35 0.69 -8.55
N ALA A 64 0.80 1.23 -8.17
CA ALA A 64 0.91 2.61 -7.73
C ALA A 64 0.65 3.53 -8.93
N VAL A 65 -0.19 4.55 -8.73
CA VAL A 65 -0.52 5.55 -9.77
C VAL A 65 -0.27 6.96 -9.23
N GLY A 66 -0.43 7.99 -10.08
CA GLY A 66 -0.27 9.37 -9.65
C GLY A 66 1.14 9.68 -9.11
N GLY A 67 1.21 10.50 -8.05
CA GLY A 67 2.48 10.85 -7.40
C GLY A 67 3.15 9.66 -6.72
N TYR A 68 2.37 8.69 -6.24
CA TYR A 68 2.91 7.44 -5.71
C TYR A 68 3.67 6.66 -6.78
N GLY A 69 3.08 6.46 -7.96
CA GLY A 69 3.73 5.77 -9.07
C GLY A 69 4.98 6.48 -9.62
N ARG A 70 5.12 7.79 -9.40
CA ARG A 70 6.30 8.59 -9.79
C ARG A 70 7.36 8.72 -8.70
N MET A 71 7.16 8.08 -7.54
CA MET A 71 8.05 8.21 -6.37
C MET A 71 8.13 9.65 -5.83
N GLU A 72 7.03 10.39 -5.89
CA GLU A 72 6.93 11.81 -5.48
C GLU A 72 6.14 12.00 -4.17
N LEU A 73 5.98 10.95 -3.36
CA LEU A 73 5.18 11.02 -2.13
C LEU A 73 5.76 11.98 -1.09
N CYS A 74 4.94 12.93 -0.65
CA CYS A 74 5.20 13.80 0.51
C CYS A 74 4.37 13.37 1.72
N ILE A 75 4.65 13.93 2.91
CA ILE A 75 4.03 13.53 4.20
C ILE A 75 2.49 13.48 4.16
N HIS A 76 1.87 14.40 3.40
CA HIS A 76 0.42 14.57 3.25
C HIS A 76 -0.09 14.20 1.87
N SER A 77 0.70 13.49 1.06
CA SER A 77 0.24 13.01 -0.23
C SER A 77 -0.83 11.93 -0.07
N ASP A 78 -1.84 11.97 -0.92
CA ASP A 78 -2.74 10.85 -1.13
C ASP A 78 -1.95 9.63 -1.62
N ILE A 79 -2.38 8.43 -1.21
CA ILE A 79 -1.83 7.17 -1.68
C ILE A 79 -2.79 6.58 -2.71
N ASP A 80 -2.42 6.69 -3.98
CA ASP A 80 -3.24 6.20 -5.08
C ASP A 80 -2.82 4.80 -5.55
N ILE A 81 -3.72 3.82 -5.44
CA ILE A 81 -3.52 2.44 -5.92
C ILE A 81 -4.64 1.95 -6.83
N LEU A 82 -4.25 1.26 -7.90
CA LEU A 82 -5.13 0.46 -8.72
C LEU A 82 -4.91 -1.03 -8.45
N ILE A 83 -5.95 -1.76 -8.07
CA ILE A 83 -5.95 -3.22 -8.02
C ILE A 83 -6.53 -3.76 -9.33
N LEU A 84 -5.71 -4.50 -10.07
CA LEU A 84 -6.09 -5.15 -11.32
C LEU A 84 -6.23 -6.65 -11.12
N PHE A 85 -7.36 -7.19 -11.57
CA PHE A 85 -7.57 -8.63 -11.67
C PHE A 85 -7.41 -9.10 -13.12
N GLY A 86 -7.39 -10.42 -13.33
CA GLY A 86 -7.43 -10.99 -14.68
C GLY A 86 -8.76 -10.71 -15.40
N SER A 87 -9.17 -11.62 -16.28
CA SER A 87 -10.37 -11.45 -17.14
C SER A 87 -11.73 -11.32 -16.42
N LYS A 88 -11.80 -11.54 -15.10
CA LYS A 88 -13.05 -11.50 -14.33
C LYS A 88 -12.81 -10.97 -12.93
N MET A 89 -13.76 -10.19 -12.42
CA MET A 89 -13.74 -9.66 -11.07
C MET A 89 -14.00 -10.78 -10.06
N PRO A 90 -13.07 -11.07 -9.14
CA PRO A 90 -13.30 -12.09 -8.12
C PRO A 90 -14.37 -11.64 -7.14
N VAL A 91 -15.21 -12.56 -6.67
CA VAL A 91 -16.23 -12.27 -5.62
C VAL A 91 -15.59 -11.69 -4.36
N ARG A 92 -14.32 -12.04 -4.10
CA ARG A 92 -13.54 -11.60 -2.94
C ARG A 92 -12.74 -10.31 -3.17
N ALA A 93 -12.88 -9.65 -4.31
CA ALA A 93 -12.14 -8.43 -4.64
C ALA A 93 -12.30 -7.35 -3.55
N LYS A 94 -13.55 -7.14 -3.09
CA LYS A 94 -13.84 -6.22 -2.00
C LYS A 94 -13.19 -6.64 -0.68
N ASN A 95 -13.19 -7.93 -0.36
CA ASN A 95 -12.56 -8.40 0.88
C ASN A 95 -11.05 -8.16 0.86
N LEU A 96 -10.40 -8.33 -0.30
CA LEU A 96 -9.00 -7.98 -0.46
C LEU A 96 -8.78 -6.49 -0.24
N SER A 97 -9.57 -5.63 -0.89
CA SER A 97 -9.42 -4.19 -0.70
C SER A 97 -9.67 -3.76 0.75
N ASP A 98 -10.66 -4.34 1.42
CA ASP A 98 -10.95 -4.05 2.83
C ASP A 98 -9.77 -4.47 3.73
N GLU A 99 -9.22 -5.69 3.54
CA GLU A 99 -8.07 -6.19 4.31
C GLU A 99 -6.82 -5.32 4.15
N ILE A 100 -6.64 -4.68 3.00
CA ILE A 100 -5.46 -3.86 2.68
C ILE A 100 -5.67 -2.37 2.98
N PHE A 101 -6.86 -1.80 2.77
CA PHE A 101 -7.04 -0.34 2.84
C PHE A 101 -7.67 0.14 4.14
N LEU A 102 -8.52 -0.65 4.81
CA LEU A 102 -9.08 -0.25 6.11
C LEU A 102 -8.00 0.12 7.13
N PRO A 103 -6.89 -0.65 7.27
CA PRO A 103 -5.84 -0.29 8.21
C PRO A 103 -5.14 1.04 7.87
N LEU A 104 -5.03 1.39 6.58
CA LEU A 104 -4.40 2.66 6.19
C LEU A 104 -5.28 3.87 6.58
N TRP A 105 -6.61 3.73 6.49
CA TRP A 105 -7.53 4.77 6.98
C TRP A 105 -7.46 4.96 8.49
N ASP A 106 -7.27 3.88 9.26
CA ASP A 106 -7.05 3.98 10.70
C ASP A 106 -5.76 4.76 11.06
N MET A 107 -4.80 4.88 10.12
CA MET A 107 -3.63 5.75 10.26
C MET A 107 -3.89 7.21 9.89
N GLY A 108 -5.08 7.54 9.40
CA GLY A 108 -5.42 8.87 8.90
C GLY A 108 -4.76 9.21 7.57
N LEU A 109 -4.40 8.21 6.75
CA LEU A 109 -3.92 8.42 5.38
C LEU A 109 -5.10 8.61 4.44
N ASP A 110 -4.97 9.56 3.52
CA ASP A 110 -5.90 9.75 2.41
C ASP A 110 -5.58 8.75 1.29
N LEU A 111 -6.59 7.97 0.88
CA LEU A 111 -6.43 6.88 -0.09
C LEU A 111 -7.33 7.11 -1.30
N GLY A 112 -6.72 7.21 -2.47
CA GLY A 112 -7.40 6.98 -3.74
C GLY A 112 -7.22 5.52 -4.14
N TYR A 113 -8.31 4.80 -4.41
CA TYR A 113 -8.17 3.45 -4.96
C TYR A 113 -9.23 3.07 -5.99
N GLY A 114 -8.83 2.22 -6.93
CA GLY A 114 -9.69 1.63 -7.94
C GLY A 114 -9.53 0.11 -7.97
N ILE A 115 -10.60 -0.60 -8.32
CA ILE A 115 -10.58 -2.04 -8.53
C ILE A 115 -11.14 -2.34 -9.92
N HIS A 116 -10.31 -2.91 -10.78
CA HIS A 116 -10.65 -3.09 -12.19
C HIS A 116 -10.28 -4.48 -12.72
N VAL A 117 -10.98 -4.86 -13.78
CA VAL A 117 -10.53 -5.87 -14.74
C VAL A 117 -10.14 -5.13 -16.03
N PRO A 118 -9.14 -5.63 -16.79
CA PRO A 118 -8.82 -5.10 -18.11
C PRO A 118 -10.00 -5.13 -19.10
#